data_AF-A0A0M3DAJ8-F1
#
_entry.id   AF-A0A0M3DAJ8-F1
#
_cell.length_a   1.000
_cell.length_b   1.000
_cell.length_c   1.000
_cell.angle_alpha   90.00
_cell.angle_beta   90.00
_cell.angle_gamma   90.00
#
_symmetry.space_group_name_H-M   'P 1'
#
loop_
_entity.id
_entity.type
_entity.pdbx_description
1 polymer ?
#
loop_
_entity_poly.entity_id
_entity_poly.type
_entity_poly.pdbx_seq_one_letter_code
_entity_poly.pdbx_strand_id
1 'polypeptide(L)'
;MKTLAGVIAAIVLLAFGTTFVLASVQRADASACVVDPSQLPPEGIEGWKGDQLVNAGLIMDAATQLQLGKDAQIIGVMTAMGEASLNNIGYGDYETGGVLNPDGSPTSSVGLFQQQEW
;
A
#
# COMPACT_ATOMS: atom_id res chain seq x y z
N MET A 1 5.43 -55.21 1.13
CA MET A 1 6.11 -54.39 0.10
C MET A 1 5.16 -53.48 -0.67
N LYS A 2 4.07 -53.99 -1.27
CA LYS A 2 3.10 -53.17 -2.04
C LYS A 2 2.39 -52.07 -1.21
N THR A 3 2.03 -52.35 0.04
CA THR A 3 1.39 -51.40 0.95
C THR A 3 2.33 -50.28 1.40
N LEU A 4 3.58 -50.61 1.71
CA LEU A 4 4.61 -49.64 2.07
C LEU A 4 4.93 -48.67 0.91
N ALA A 5 5.05 -49.19 -0.31
CA ALA A 5 5.24 -48.38 -1.51
C ALA A 5 4.06 -47.42 -1.77
N GLY A 6 2.82 -47.88 -1.55
CA GLY A 6 1.63 -47.05 -1.68
C GLY A 6 1.57 -45.90 -0.66
N VAL A 7 1.94 -46.16 0.59
CA VAL A 7 2.01 -45.13 1.65
C VAL A 7 3.09 -44.09 1.32
N ILE A 8 4.26 -44.51 0.88
CA ILE A 8 5.34 -43.60 0.47
C ILE A 8 4.90 -42.72 -0.71
N ALA A 9 4.26 -43.31 -1.73
CA ALA A 9 3.75 -42.55 -2.87
C ALA A 9 2.70 -41.50 -2.47
N ALA A 10 1.80 -41.85 -1.55
CA ALA A 10 0.79 -40.92 -1.03
C ALA A 10 1.41 -39.76 -0.24
N ILE A 11 2.43 -40.02 0.58
CA ILE A 11 3.16 -38.98 1.32
C ILE A 11 3.88 -38.03 0.35
N VAL A 12 4.53 -38.57 -0.68
CA VAL A 12 5.23 -37.77 -1.70
C VAL A 12 4.24 -36.89 -2.47
N LEU A 13 3.08 -37.43 -2.88
CA LEU A 13 2.03 -36.66 -3.55
C LEU A 13 1.46 -35.56 -2.66
N LEU A 14 1.23 -35.85 -1.38
CA LEU A 14 0.73 -34.87 -0.43
C LEU A 14 1.75 -33.76 -0.20
N ALA A 15 3.03 -34.10 -0.03
CA ALA A 15 4.12 -33.13 0.12
C ALA A 15 4.28 -32.26 -1.13
N PHE A 16 4.24 -32.84 -2.33
CA PHE A 16 4.28 -32.07 -3.57
C PHE A 16 3.06 -31.16 -3.73
N GLY A 17 1.86 -31.68 -3.42
CA GLY A 17 0.61 -30.91 -3.48
C GLY A 17 0.62 -29.73 -2.51
N THR A 18 1.07 -29.92 -1.27
CA THR A 18 1.16 -28.83 -0.29
C THR A 18 2.24 -27.82 -0.66
N THR A 19 3.42 -28.26 -1.10
CA THR A 19 4.48 -27.33 -1.55
C THR A 19 4.04 -26.54 -2.79
N PHE A 20 3.35 -27.16 -3.75
CA PHE A 20 2.85 -26.48 -4.95
C PHE A 20 1.78 -25.44 -4.62
N VAL A 21 0.83 -25.77 -3.73
CA VAL A 21 -0.17 -24.79 -3.28
C VAL A 21 0.50 -23.63 -2.55
N LEU A 22 1.40 -23.91 -1.60
CA LEU A 22 2.12 -22.85 -0.88
C LEU A 22 2.96 -21.96 -1.81
N ALA A 23 3.65 -22.54 -2.80
CA ALA A 23 4.39 -21.79 -3.81
C ALA A 23 3.49 -20.93 -4.70
N SER A 24 2.26 -21.36 -4.98
CA SER A 24 1.30 -20.60 -5.80
C SER A 24 0.73 -19.36 -5.12
N VAL A 25 0.71 -19.32 -3.78
CA VAL A 25 0.30 -18.14 -3.00
C VAL A 25 1.47 -17.35 -2.42
N GLN A 26 2.71 -17.88 -2.50
CA GLN A 26 3.90 -17.08 -2.27
C GLN A 26 3.99 -15.99 -3.34
N ARG A 27 3.48 -14.80 -3.01
CA ARG A 27 4.00 -13.59 -3.65
C ARG A 27 5.47 -13.54 -3.30
N ALA A 28 6.34 -13.43 -4.31
CA ALA A 28 7.70 -12.98 -4.08
C ALA A 28 7.56 -11.73 -3.24
N ASP A 29 8.05 -11.77 -2.00
CA ASP A 29 8.03 -10.61 -1.11
C ASP A 29 8.55 -9.43 -1.92
N ALA A 30 7.64 -8.56 -2.35
CA ALA A 30 8.01 -7.28 -2.93
C ALA A 30 8.47 -6.49 -1.71
N SER A 31 9.71 -6.76 -1.27
CA SER A 31 10.29 -6.28 -0.03
C SER A 31 9.95 -4.80 0.10
N ALA A 32 9.09 -4.48 1.06
CA ALA A 32 8.70 -3.12 1.33
C ALA A 32 9.97 -2.32 1.65
N CYS A 33 10.09 -1.13 1.07
CA CYS A 33 11.18 -0.23 1.39
C CYS A 33 10.88 0.43 2.73
N VAL A 34 11.81 0.37 3.68
CA VAL A 34 11.74 1.12 4.93
C VAL A 34 12.43 2.46 4.71
N VAL A 35 11.74 3.55 5.02
CA VAL A 35 12.26 4.92 4.92
C VAL A 35 12.43 5.46 6.32
N ASP A 36 13.56 6.13 6.58
CA ASP A 36 13.74 6.95 7.77
C ASP A 36 13.45 8.41 7.40
N PRO A 37 12.31 9.00 7.82
CA PRO A 37 11.97 10.37 7.49
C PRO A 37 13.00 11.40 7.98
N SER A 38 13.83 11.06 8.98
CA SER A 38 14.89 11.94 9.48
C SER A 38 16.12 12.02 8.58
N GLN A 39 16.25 11.08 7.64
CA GLN A 39 17.40 10.95 6.71
C GLN A 39 17.05 11.40 5.29
N LEU A 40 15.93 12.10 5.10
CA LEU A 40 15.50 12.58 3.78
C LEU A 40 16.43 13.70 3.28
N PRO A 41 16.76 13.74 1.97
CA PRO A 41 17.64 14.77 1.41
C PRO A 41 17.03 16.17 1.61
N PRO A 42 17.72 17.10 2.29
CA PRO A 42 17.19 18.45 2.54
C PRO A 42 16.98 19.25 1.24
N GLU A 43 17.75 18.96 0.19
CA GLU A 43 17.61 19.55 -1.13
C GLU A 43 16.34 19.09 -1.88
N GLY A 44 15.72 17.99 -1.43
CA GLY A 44 14.58 17.38 -2.08
C GLY A 44 14.93 16.39 -3.20
N ILE A 45 13.91 15.81 -3.80
CA ILE A 45 14.02 14.82 -4.90
C ILE A 45 13.05 15.26 -6.00
N GLU A 46 13.56 15.56 -7.20
CA GLU A 46 12.73 15.90 -8.37
C GLU A 46 11.67 17.00 -8.09
N GLY A 47 12.03 17.99 -7.28
CA GLY A 47 11.15 19.11 -6.90
C GLY A 47 10.29 18.89 -5.65
N TRP A 48 10.21 17.66 -5.13
CA TRP A 48 9.56 17.33 -3.85
C TRP A 48 10.50 17.57 -2.68
N LYS A 49 10.04 18.16 -1.58
CA LYS A 49 10.90 18.51 -0.45
C LYS A 49 10.16 18.60 0.88
N GLY A 50 10.91 18.59 1.98
CA GLY A 50 10.39 18.80 3.33
C GLY A 50 9.22 17.87 3.65
N ASP A 51 8.11 18.44 4.11
CA ASP A 51 6.92 17.70 4.53
C ASP A 51 6.34 16.80 3.43
N GLN A 52 6.54 17.12 2.14
CA GLN A 52 6.09 16.26 1.05
C GLN A 52 6.82 14.91 1.05
N LEU A 53 8.14 14.93 1.26
CA LEU A 53 8.93 13.70 1.34
C LEU A 53 8.69 12.96 2.66
N VAL A 54 8.43 13.68 3.75
CA VAL A 54 8.01 13.08 5.03
C VAL A 54 6.69 12.34 4.85
N ASN A 55 5.70 12.97 4.23
CA ASN A 55 4.40 12.35 3.94
C ASN A 55 4.53 11.14 3.02
N ALA A 56 5.40 11.21 2.00
CA ALA A 56 5.71 10.04 1.16
C ALA A 56 6.27 8.89 2.00
N GLY A 57 7.24 9.16 2.89
CA GLY A 57 7.78 8.16 3.81
C GLY A 57 6.71 7.54 4.72
N LEU A 58 5.84 8.38 5.31
CA LEU A 58 4.73 7.92 6.15
C LEU A 58 3.74 7.02 5.41
N ILE A 59 3.47 7.29 4.12
CA ILE A 59 2.65 6.40 3.28
C ILE A 59 3.32 5.04 3.09
N MET A 60 4.64 5.03 2.84
CA MET A 60 5.41 3.79 2.69
C MET A 60 5.46 2.97 3.98
N ASP A 61 5.57 3.64 5.13
CA ASP A 61 5.53 3.02 6.45
C ASP A 61 4.15 2.43 6.75
N ALA A 62 3.08 3.16 6.43
CA ALA A 62 1.70 2.66 6.60
C ALA A 62 1.45 1.41 5.74
N ALA A 63 1.89 1.40 4.48
CA ALA A 63 1.81 0.22 3.63
C ALA A 63 2.60 -0.98 4.21
N THR A 64 3.78 -0.72 4.78
CA THR A 64 4.59 -1.75 5.46
C THR A 64 3.86 -2.32 6.68
N GLN A 65 3.24 -1.47 7.51
CA GLN A 65 2.44 -1.90 8.67
C GLN A 65 1.23 -2.75 8.27
N LEU A 66 0.67 -2.49 7.09
CA LEU A 66 -0.40 -3.29 6.48
C LEU A 66 0.10 -4.55 5.76
N GLN A 67 1.40 -4.86 5.85
CA GLN A 67 2.04 -6.00 5.16
C GLN A 67 1.84 -5.95 3.63
N LEU A 68 1.75 -4.75 3.07
CA LEU A 68 1.68 -4.54 1.64
C LEU A 68 3.08 -4.40 1.04
N GLY A 69 3.25 -4.92 -0.16
CA GLY A 69 4.53 -4.90 -0.87
C GLY A 69 4.88 -3.53 -1.47
N LYS A 70 6.09 -3.43 -2.01
CA LYS A 70 6.62 -2.23 -2.68
C LYS A 70 5.66 -1.60 -3.71
N ASP A 71 4.92 -2.39 -4.46
CA ASP A 71 3.97 -1.84 -5.45
C ASP A 71 2.87 -1.00 -4.77
N ALA A 72 2.39 -1.42 -3.60
CA ALA A 72 1.41 -0.65 -2.84
C ALA A 72 2.00 0.64 -2.27
N GLN A 73 3.26 0.62 -1.85
CA GLN A 73 4.00 1.83 -1.44
C GLN A 73 4.07 2.83 -2.59
N ILE A 74 4.48 2.38 -3.78
CA ILE A 74 4.58 3.20 -4.98
C ILE A 74 3.23 3.79 -5.35
N ILE A 75 2.19 2.95 -5.43
CA ILE A 75 0.83 3.39 -5.76
C ILE A 75 0.34 4.40 -4.73
N GLY A 76 0.53 4.15 -3.43
CA GLY A 76 0.14 5.09 -2.39
C GLY A 76 0.80 6.45 -2.56
N VAL A 77 2.12 6.49 -2.78
CA VAL A 77 2.85 7.75 -3.00
C VAL A 77 2.37 8.44 -4.28
N MET A 78 2.22 7.71 -5.39
CA MET A 78 1.73 8.25 -6.66
C MET A 78 0.30 8.82 -6.54
N THR A 79 -0.58 8.16 -5.81
CA THR A 79 -1.93 8.65 -5.52
C THR A 79 -1.84 9.97 -4.75
N ALA A 80 -1.08 10.04 -3.66
CA ALA A 80 -0.97 11.30 -2.90
C ALA A 80 -0.27 12.43 -3.67
N MET A 81 0.64 12.11 -4.60
CA MET A 81 1.20 13.09 -5.54
C MET A 81 0.09 13.70 -6.42
N GLY A 82 -0.83 12.89 -6.93
CA GLY A 82 -1.93 13.33 -7.79
C GLY A 82 -3.05 14.05 -7.03
N GLU A 83 -3.45 13.50 -5.88
CA GLU A 83 -4.62 13.98 -5.13
C GLU A 83 -4.33 15.26 -4.34
N ALA A 84 -3.14 15.37 -3.73
CA ALA A 84 -2.84 16.47 -2.81
C ALA A 84 -1.44 17.08 -2.97
N SER A 85 -0.70 16.70 -4.03
CA SER A 85 0.72 17.07 -4.18
C SER A 85 1.54 16.74 -2.92
N LEU A 86 1.25 15.58 -2.30
CA LEU A 86 1.83 15.12 -1.04
C LEU A 86 1.64 16.07 0.16
N ASN A 87 0.68 17.00 0.10
CA ASN A 87 0.34 17.86 1.22
C ASN A 87 -0.82 17.25 2.00
N ASN A 88 -0.71 17.18 3.33
CA ASN A 88 -1.81 16.77 4.18
C ASN A 88 -2.73 17.98 4.41
N ILE A 89 -3.73 18.15 3.55
CA ILE A 89 -4.66 19.29 3.58
C ILE A 89 -5.98 18.94 4.27
N GLY A 90 -6.56 19.89 5.00
CA GLY A 90 -7.82 19.70 5.72
C GLY A 90 -9.05 20.24 4.99
N TYR A 91 -8.98 20.40 3.67
CA TYR A 91 -10.06 20.95 2.84
C TYR A 91 -10.08 20.24 1.49
N GLY A 92 -11.25 20.26 0.84
CA GLY A 92 -11.44 19.62 -0.45
C GLY A 92 -12.62 20.15 -1.24
N ASP A 93 -13.38 19.23 -1.83
CA ASP A 93 -14.37 19.57 -2.84
C ASP A 93 -15.47 20.47 -2.27
N TYR A 94 -16.07 20.15 -1.13
CA TYR A 94 -17.18 20.97 -0.62
C TYR A 94 -16.79 22.39 -0.20
N GLU A 95 -15.63 22.59 0.44
CA GLU A 95 -15.13 23.92 0.78
C GLU A 95 -14.87 24.78 -0.46
N THR A 96 -14.76 24.15 -1.65
CA THR A 96 -14.51 24.81 -2.93
C THR A 96 -15.68 24.72 -3.93
N GLY A 97 -16.86 24.27 -3.50
CA GLY A 97 -18.08 24.22 -4.32
C GLY A 97 -18.40 22.85 -4.93
N GLY A 98 -18.07 21.78 -4.20
CA GLY A 98 -18.25 20.38 -4.59
C GLY A 98 -19.69 19.91 -4.75
N VAL A 99 -19.84 18.64 -5.13
CA VAL A 99 -21.14 18.00 -5.33
C VAL A 99 -21.71 17.47 -4.01
N LEU A 100 -22.96 17.01 -4.03
CA LEU A 100 -23.57 16.31 -2.90
C LEU A 100 -23.43 14.81 -3.07
N ASN A 101 -23.29 14.10 -1.96
CA ASN A 101 -23.44 12.65 -1.88
C ASN A 101 -24.86 12.22 -2.30
N PRO A 102 -25.07 10.92 -2.61
CA PRO A 102 -26.39 10.41 -2.98
C PRO A 102 -27.50 10.65 -1.94
N ASP A 103 -27.14 10.85 -0.67
CA ASP A 103 -28.05 11.16 0.43
C ASP A 103 -28.29 12.67 0.63
N GLY A 104 -27.67 13.53 -0.20
CA GLY A 104 -27.78 14.98 -0.14
C GLY A 104 -26.80 15.65 0.84
N SER A 105 -25.95 14.89 1.54
CA SER A 105 -24.89 15.47 2.36
C SER A 105 -23.76 16.06 1.49
N PRO A 106 -23.04 17.09 1.98
CA PRO A 106 -21.80 17.58 1.36
C PRO A 106 -20.74 16.49 1.11
N THR A 107 -20.08 16.49 -0.05
CA THR A 107 -18.86 15.66 -0.25
C THR A 107 -17.66 16.27 0.47
N SER A 108 -16.92 15.53 1.27
CA SER A 108 -15.64 15.99 1.83
C SER A 108 -14.45 15.39 1.09
N SER A 109 -13.33 16.09 1.02
CA SER A 109 -12.09 15.50 0.49
C SER A 109 -10.94 16.00 1.35
N VAL A 110 -10.40 15.13 2.20
CA VAL A 110 -9.38 15.53 3.18
C VAL A 110 -8.16 14.63 3.15
N GLY A 111 -7.05 15.20 3.61
CA GLY A 111 -5.77 14.54 3.79
C GLY A 111 -5.04 14.22 2.49
N LEU A 112 -4.07 13.31 2.62
CA LEU A 112 -3.13 12.94 1.55
C LEU A 112 -3.79 12.21 0.37
N PHE A 113 -4.91 11.54 0.60
CA PHE A 113 -5.63 10.77 -0.41
C PHE A 113 -6.99 11.37 -0.76
N GLN A 114 -7.28 12.59 -0.31
CA GLN A 114 -8.56 13.26 -0.57
C GLN A 114 -9.76 12.36 -0.24
N GLN A 115 -9.71 11.71 0.93
CA GLN A 115 -10.72 10.77 1.37
C GLN A 115 -11.98 11.50 1.84
N GLN A 116 -13.14 10.88 1.61
CA GLN A 116 -14.40 11.31 2.22
C GLN A 116 -14.36 10.99 3.72
N GLU A 117 -14.72 11.98 4.53
CA GLU A 117 -15.21 11.82 5.89
C GLU A 117 -16.68 11.36 5.84
N TRP A 118 -17.01 10.31 6.60
CA TRP A 118 -18.33 9.67 6.68
C TRP A 118 -18.91 9.78 8.09
#